data_AF-A0A376Y371-F1
#
_entry.id   AF-A0A376Y371-F1
#
_cell.length_a   1.000
_cell.length_b   1.000
_cell.length_c   1.000
_cell.angle_alpha   90.00
_cell.angle_beta   90.00
_cell.angle_gamma   90.00
#
_symmetry.space_group_name_H-M   'P 1'
#
loop_
_entity.id
_entity.type
_entity.pdbx_description
1 polymer ?
#
loop_
_entity_poly.entity_id
_entity_poly.type
_entity_poly.pdbx_seq_one_letter_code
_entity_poly.pdbx_strand_id
1 'polypeptide(L)'
;MPCRRLPDTVAEKGDLQDRVDALDGIQVPEVNDQDGNGRADDLDVAAATAAVEAAEAADQAAKDKLAELNADNLITPEEKAQLEAAKQNADTLKEEANSAVQALPDTVAEKGDLQDRVDALDGIQVPEVNDQDGNGRADDLDVAAATAAVEAAEAADQAAKDKLAELNADNLITPEEKAQLEAAKQNADTLKEEANSAVQALPDTVAEKGDLQIVWMHWTVSRYRK
;
A
#
# COMPACT_ATOMS: atom_id res chain seq x y z
N MET A 1 106.95 6.04 8.65
CA MET A 1 105.49 5.82 8.75
C MET A 1 105.25 4.60 9.63
N PRO A 2 104.91 4.72 10.93
CA PRO A 2 104.43 3.57 11.69
C PRO A 2 102.91 3.64 11.90
N CYS A 3 102.35 2.45 11.78
CA CYS A 3 100.96 2.03 11.71
C CYS A 3 99.93 2.84 12.51
N ARG A 4 98.85 3.20 11.79
CA ARG A 4 97.51 3.33 12.37
C ARG A 4 97.19 2.06 13.16
N ARG A 5 96.89 2.20 14.45
CA ARG A 5 96.30 1.13 15.28
C ARG A 5 94.94 0.79 14.66
N LEU A 6 94.74 -0.48 14.30
CA LEU A 6 93.42 -0.96 13.89
C LEU A 6 92.47 -0.85 15.10
N PRO A 7 91.21 -0.41 14.91
CA PRO A 7 90.25 -0.32 16.01
C PRO A 7 90.07 -1.70 16.67
N ASP A 8 89.85 -1.71 17.99
CA ASP A 8 89.59 -2.93 18.77
C ASP A 8 88.27 -3.57 18.31
N THR A 9 88.38 -4.43 17.29
CA THR A 9 87.26 -5.10 16.60
C THR A 9 86.39 -5.98 17.50
N VAL A 10 86.82 -6.26 18.73
CA VAL A 10 86.10 -7.09 19.71
C VAL A 10 85.12 -6.26 20.54
N ALA A 11 85.46 -5.01 20.87
CA ALA A 11 84.57 -4.12 21.62
C ALA A 11 83.40 -3.67 20.74
N GLU A 12 83.68 -3.25 19.49
CA GLU A 12 82.65 -2.85 18.53
C GLU A 12 81.70 -4.01 18.17
N LYS A 13 82.18 -5.26 18.21
CA LYS A 13 81.35 -6.44 17.97
C LYS A 13 80.38 -6.71 19.13
N GLY A 14 80.81 -6.53 20.38
CA GLY A 14 79.95 -6.66 21.56
C GLY A 14 78.82 -5.64 21.52
N ASP A 15 79.15 -4.38 21.29
CA ASP A 15 78.16 -3.29 21.19
C ASP A 15 77.15 -3.51 20.04
N LEU A 16 77.58 -4.10 18.92
CA LEU A 16 76.70 -4.45 17.81
C LEU A 16 75.80 -5.65 18.15
N GLN A 17 76.31 -6.64 18.89
CA GLN A 17 75.52 -7.80 19.33
C GLN A 17 74.46 -7.38 20.35
N ASP A 18 74.82 -6.53 21.33
CA ASP A 18 73.87 -6.01 22.31
C ASP A 18 72.73 -5.23 21.64
N ARG A 19 73.03 -4.47 20.57
CA ARG A 19 72.01 -3.78 19.77
C ARG A 19 71.10 -4.72 18.97
N VAL A 20 71.60 -5.90 18.59
CA VAL A 20 70.81 -6.95 17.91
C VAL A 20 69.97 -7.72 18.92
N ASP A 21 70.55 -8.06 20.07
CA ASP A 21 69.88 -8.78 21.15
C ASP A 21 68.80 -7.91 21.82
N ALA A 22 68.95 -6.57 21.76
CA ALA A 22 67.93 -5.60 22.16
C ALA A 22 66.81 -5.37 21.12
N LEU A 23 66.81 -6.08 19.98
CA LEU A 23 65.71 -6.00 19.02
C LEU A 23 64.55 -6.89 19.49
N ASP A 24 63.53 -6.28 20.09
CA ASP A 24 62.34 -6.98 20.61
C ASP A 24 61.30 -7.33 19.53
N GLY A 25 61.63 -7.14 18.25
CA GLY A 25 60.71 -7.39 17.13
C GLY A 25 59.48 -6.48 17.13
N ILE A 26 58.45 -6.89 16.40
CA ILE A 26 57.14 -6.21 16.37
C ILE A 26 56.02 -7.20 16.66
N GLN A 27 54.91 -6.71 17.17
CA GLN A 27 53.64 -7.44 17.17
C GLN A 27 52.88 -7.07 15.89
N VAL A 28 52.47 -8.07 15.13
CA VAL A 28 51.63 -7.87 13.94
C VAL A 28 50.17 -7.84 14.41
N PRO A 29 49.42 -6.75 14.14
CA PRO A 29 48.01 -6.68 14.51
C PRO A 29 47.17 -7.66 13.67
N GLU A 30 45.98 -7.99 14.17
CA GLU A 30 44.96 -8.72 13.40
C GLU A 30 44.41 -7.83 12.27
N VAL A 31 43.91 -8.47 11.21
CA VAL A 31 43.21 -7.77 10.11
C VAL A 31 41.85 -7.33 10.63
N ASN A 32 41.51 -6.05 10.45
CA ASN A 32 40.25 -5.45 10.90
C ASN A 32 39.45 -4.76 9.79
N ASP A 33 39.90 -4.89 8.54
CA ASP A 33 39.29 -4.38 7.31
C ASP A 33 39.51 -5.47 6.25
N GLN A 34 38.64 -6.49 6.26
CA GLN A 34 38.81 -7.69 5.44
C GLN A 34 38.55 -7.44 3.96
N ASP A 35 37.67 -6.50 3.64
CA ASP A 35 37.30 -6.16 2.27
C ASP A 35 38.13 -4.99 1.69
N GLY A 36 38.93 -4.32 2.52
CA GLY A 36 39.81 -3.22 2.12
C GLY A 36 39.02 -1.95 1.79
N ASN A 37 37.81 -1.79 2.33
CA ASN A 37 36.94 -0.65 2.05
C ASN A 37 37.39 0.63 2.82
N GLY A 38 38.39 0.52 3.70
CA GLY A 38 38.92 1.61 4.50
C GLY A 38 38.12 1.94 5.75
N ARG A 39 37.18 1.06 6.14
CA ARG A 39 36.39 1.09 7.36
C ARG A 39 36.60 -0.22 8.11
N ALA A 40 36.52 -0.16 9.44
CA ALA A 40 36.68 -1.35 10.25
C ALA A 40 35.43 -2.23 10.16
N ASP A 41 35.63 -3.55 10.06
CA ASP A 41 34.56 -4.54 9.87
C ASP A 41 33.47 -4.43 10.96
N ASP A 42 33.84 -4.08 12.20
CA ASP A 42 32.91 -3.91 13.33
C ASP A 42 31.94 -2.73 13.15
N LEU A 43 32.40 -1.64 12.52
CA LEU A 43 31.56 -0.51 12.17
C LEU A 43 30.62 -0.84 11.03
N ASP A 44 31.02 -1.69 10.09
CA ASP A 44 30.17 -2.15 8.99
C ASP A 44 29.06 -3.08 9.52
N VAL A 45 29.39 -3.99 10.44
CA VAL A 45 28.40 -4.82 11.14
C VAL A 45 27.37 -3.96 11.89
N ALA A 46 27.83 -2.93 12.61
CA ALA A 46 26.93 -2.02 13.32
C ALA A 46 26.00 -1.26 12.36
N ALA A 47 26.49 -0.84 11.19
CA ALA A 47 25.67 -0.16 10.19
C ALA A 47 24.66 -1.12 9.53
N ALA A 48 25.06 -2.33 9.18
CA ALA A 48 24.16 -3.35 8.65
C ALA A 48 23.07 -3.69 9.67
N THR A 49 23.43 -3.89 10.94
CA THR A 49 22.48 -4.15 12.02
C THR A 49 21.44 -3.04 12.15
N ALA A 50 21.87 -1.77 12.14
CA ALA A 50 20.96 -0.63 12.21
C ALA A 50 20.04 -0.53 10.98
N ALA A 51 20.53 -0.89 9.79
CA ALA A 51 19.71 -0.93 8.58
C ALA A 51 18.64 -2.03 8.66
N VAL A 52 18.99 -3.23 9.16
CA VAL A 52 18.03 -4.32 9.40
C VAL A 52 16.96 -3.92 10.41
N GLU A 53 17.34 -3.31 11.54
CA GLU A 53 16.39 -2.83 12.54
C GLU A 53 15.45 -1.74 11.98
N ALA A 54 15.95 -0.85 11.12
CA ALA A 54 15.13 0.16 10.46
C ALA A 54 14.12 -0.48 9.48
N ALA A 55 14.55 -1.50 8.72
CA ALA A 55 13.69 -2.24 7.81
C ALA A 55 12.59 -3.01 8.57
N GLU A 56 12.95 -3.69 9.66
CA GLU A 56 11.98 -4.36 10.56
C GLU A 56 10.96 -3.39 11.14
N ALA A 57 11.41 -2.22 11.60
CA ALA A 57 10.52 -1.20 12.14
C ALA A 57 9.55 -0.65 11.08
N ALA A 58 10.03 -0.46 9.84
CA ALA A 58 9.20 0.02 8.75
C ALA A 58 8.19 -1.03 8.27
N ASP A 59 8.58 -2.30 8.21
CA ASP A 59 7.70 -3.43 7.91
C ASP A 59 6.58 -3.54 8.96
N GLN A 60 6.93 -3.49 10.24
CA GLN A 60 5.94 -3.52 11.32
C GLN A 60 5.03 -2.28 11.27
N ALA A 61 5.57 -1.09 11.03
CA ALA A 61 4.76 0.12 10.90
C ALA A 61 3.77 0.05 9.72
N ALA A 62 4.17 -0.55 8.59
CA ALA A 62 3.26 -0.78 7.47
C ALA A 62 2.14 -1.77 7.83
N LYS A 63 2.46 -2.85 8.56
CA LYS A 63 1.47 -3.82 9.06
C LYS A 63 0.49 -3.20 10.05
N ASP A 64 0.99 -2.38 10.99
CA ASP A 64 0.16 -1.66 11.95
C ASP A 64 -0.77 -0.66 11.24
N LYS A 65 -0.24 0.07 10.24
CA LYS A 65 -1.03 1.01 9.43
C LYS A 65 -2.12 0.29 8.63
N LEU A 66 -1.82 -0.88 8.06
CA LEU A 66 -2.82 -1.73 7.40
C LEU A 66 -3.91 -2.15 8.36
N ALA A 67 -3.56 -2.58 9.58
CA ALA A 67 -4.54 -3.00 10.58
C ALA A 67 -5.41 -1.82 11.06
N GLU A 68 -4.84 -0.62 11.20
CA GLU A 68 -5.55 0.61 11.56
C GLU A 68 -6.54 1.02 10.48
N LEU A 69 -6.07 1.16 9.23
CA LEU A 69 -6.87 1.70 8.14
C LEU A 69 -7.89 0.70 7.58
N ASN A 70 -7.64 -0.61 7.70
CA ASN A 70 -8.58 -1.63 7.25
C ASN A 70 -9.51 -2.14 8.38
N ALA A 71 -9.60 -1.43 9.51
CA ALA A 71 -10.31 -1.90 10.70
C ALA A 71 -11.83 -2.04 10.51
N ASP A 72 -12.43 -1.17 9.69
CA ASP A 72 -13.85 -1.21 9.31
C ASP A 72 -14.10 -2.02 8.02
N ASN A 73 -13.04 -2.55 7.39
CA ASN A 73 -13.04 -3.20 6.08
C ASN A 73 -13.45 -2.26 4.94
N LEU A 74 -13.32 -0.95 5.13
CA LEU A 74 -13.44 0.05 4.09
C LEU A 74 -12.05 0.62 3.79
N ILE A 75 -11.79 0.86 2.51
CA ILE A 75 -10.56 1.46 2.03
C ILE A 75 -10.94 2.56 1.07
N THR A 76 -10.67 3.79 1.49
CA THR A 76 -10.79 4.98 0.66
C THR A 76 -9.55 5.15 -0.23
N PRO A 77 -9.62 5.97 -1.30
CA PRO A 77 -8.45 6.31 -2.10
C PRO A 77 -7.31 6.94 -1.30
N GLU A 78 -7.64 7.74 -0.28
CA GLU A 78 -6.64 8.37 0.60
C GLU A 78 -5.93 7.32 1.45
N GLU A 79 -6.65 6.38 2.03
CA GLU A 79 -6.08 5.30 2.83
C GLU A 79 -5.23 4.35 1.99
N LYS A 80 -5.68 4.00 0.77
CA LYS A 80 -4.87 3.25 -0.18
C LYS A 80 -3.53 3.95 -0.46
N ALA A 81 -3.54 5.26 -0.69
CA ALA A 81 -2.31 6.03 -0.91
C ALA A 81 -1.37 6.01 0.31
N GLN A 82 -1.92 6.08 1.53
CA GLN A 82 -1.12 5.96 2.76
C GLN A 82 -0.49 4.56 2.89
N LEU A 83 -1.22 3.50 2.57
CA LEU A 83 -0.71 2.13 2.58
C LEU A 83 0.34 1.88 1.50
N GLU A 84 0.14 2.42 0.29
CA GLU A 84 1.15 2.37 -0.77
C GLU A 84 2.45 3.08 -0.37
N ALA A 85 2.35 4.24 0.27
CA ALA A 85 3.52 4.97 0.78
C ALA A 85 4.25 4.19 1.89
N ALA A 86 3.51 3.60 2.83
CA ALA A 86 4.08 2.79 3.90
C ALA A 86 4.78 1.54 3.34
N LYS A 87 4.14 0.87 2.36
CA LYS A 87 4.71 -0.28 1.65
C LYS A 87 6.01 0.11 0.94
N GLN A 88 5.99 1.21 0.18
CA GLN A 88 7.17 1.68 -0.55
C GLN A 88 8.34 1.98 0.39
N ASN A 89 8.07 2.59 1.55
CA ASN A 89 9.10 2.87 2.54
C ASN A 89 9.70 1.57 3.13
N ALA A 90 8.86 0.59 3.46
CA ALA A 90 9.31 -0.72 3.95
C ALA A 90 10.14 -1.47 2.90
N ASP A 91 9.69 -1.50 1.64
CA ASP A 91 10.43 -2.13 0.53
C ASP A 91 11.80 -1.46 0.33
N THR A 92 11.86 -0.12 0.37
CA THR A 92 13.10 0.64 0.20
C THR A 92 14.09 0.32 1.31
N LEU A 93 13.65 0.35 2.57
CA LEU A 93 14.52 0.04 3.72
C LEU A 93 14.96 -1.42 3.73
N LYS A 94 14.11 -2.35 3.27
CA LYS A 94 14.49 -3.75 3.08
C LYS A 94 15.61 -3.89 2.05
N GLU A 95 15.53 -3.18 0.92
CA GLU A 95 16.59 -3.18 -0.10
C GLU A 95 17.91 -2.58 0.42
N GLU A 96 17.84 -1.49 1.18
CA GLU A 96 19.00 -0.87 1.83
C GLU A 96 19.65 -1.81 2.85
N ALA A 97 18.84 -2.45 3.69
CA ALA A 97 19.30 -3.46 4.66
C ALA A 97 19.95 -4.65 3.96
N ASN A 98 19.31 -5.19 2.92
CA ASN A 98 19.86 -6.28 2.12
C ASN A 98 21.22 -5.89 1.51
N SER A 99 21.34 -4.68 0.96
CA SER A 99 22.59 -4.18 0.38
C SER A 99 23.69 -4.03 1.44
N ALA A 100 23.35 -3.52 2.63
CA ALA A 100 24.28 -3.37 3.73
C ALA A 100 24.79 -4.73 4.26
N VAL A 101 23.89 -5.72 4.40
CA VAL A 101 24.25 -7.08 4.85
C VAL A 101 25.10 -7.79 3.79
N GLN A 102 24.76 -7.67 2.51
CA GLN A 102 25.52 -8.28 1.42
C GLN A 102 26.95 -7.71 1.31
N ALA A 103 27.15 -6.44 1.65
CA ALA A 103 28.45 -5.79 1.66
C ALA A 103 29.39 -6.29 2.76
N LEU A 104 28.87 -6.92 3.83
CA LEU A 104 29.70 -7.47 4.90
C LEU A 104 30.63 -8.57 4.37
N PRO A 105 31.88 -8.68 4.84
CA PRO A 105 32.74 -9.81 4.52
C PRO A 105 32.10 -11.15 4.91
N ASP A 106 32.31 -12.19 4.12
CA ASP A 106 31.77 -13.53 4.40
C ASP A 106 32.33 -14.17 5.70
N THR A 107 33.41 -13.60 6.24
CA THR A 107 34.01 -14.01 7.52
C THR A 107 33.26 -13.45 8.73
N VAL A 108 32.36 -12.48 8.54
CA VAL A 108 31.51 -11.94 9.60
C VAL A 108 30.47 -12.98 10.00
N ALA A 109 30.47 -13.37 11.27
CA ALA A 109 29.60 -14.44 11.77
C ALA A 109 28.11 -14.04 11.74
N GLU A 110 27.81 -12.77 11.97
CA GLU A 110 26.48 -12.18 12.05
C GLU A 110 25.79 -12.05 10.68
N LYS A 111 26.54 -12.13 9.57
CA LYS A 111 26.03 -11.88 8.21
C LYS A 111 24.85 -12.81 7.87
N GLY A 112 24.92 -14.08 8.26
CA GLY A 112 23.85 -15.05 8.03
C GLY A 112 22.57 -14.68 8.78
N ASP A 113 22.68 -14.45 10.09
CA ASP A 113 21.55 -14.10 10.94
C ASP A 113 20.88 -12.78 10.52
N LEU A 114 21.67 -11.79 10.09
CA LEU A 114 21.14 -10.53 9.56
C LEU A 114 20.41 -10.72 8.23
N GLN A 115 20.93 -11.58 7.34
CA GLN A 115 20.26 -11.87 6.07
C GLN A 115 18.94 -12.59 6.29
N ASP A 116 18.90 -13.58 7.19
CA ASP A 116 17.66 -14.31 7.53
C ASP A 116 16.57 -13.36 8.05
N ARG A 117 16.93 -12.36 8.85
CA ARG A 117 16.01 -11.31 9.33
C ARG A 117 15.45 -10.46 8.18
N VAL A 118 16.30 -10.02 7.26
CA VAL A 118 15.88 -9.26 6.07
C VAL A 118 14.97 -10.10 5.18
N ASP A 119 15.32 -11.37 4.97
CA ASP A 119 14.55 -12.30 4.13
C ASP A 119 13.16 -12.59 4.73
N ALA A 120 13.05 -12.57 6.06
CA ALA A 120 11.79 -12.73 6.78
C ALA A 120 10.83 -11.54 6.66
N LEU A 121 11.29 -10.36 6.19
CA LEU A 121 10.43 -9.19 5.98
C LEU A 121 9.51 -9.41 4.77
N ASP A 122 8.22 -9.54 5.01
CA ASP A 122 7.20 -9.90 4.03
C ASP A 122 6.34 -8.73 3.54
N GLY A 123 6.44 -7.57 4.20
CA GLY A 123 5.73 -6.35 3.83
C GLY A 123 4.23 -6.45 4.04
N ILE A 124 3.48 -5.63 3.30
CA ILE A 124 2.02 -5.64 3.25
C ILE A 124 1.48 -5.82 1.83
N GLN A 125 0.27 -6.36 1.74
CA GLN A 125 -0.56 -6.30 0.53
C GLN A 125 -1.58 -5.17 0.72
N VAL A 126 -1.55 -4.18 -0.17
CA VAL A 126 -2.48 -3.06 -0.11
C VAL A 126 -3.83 -3.51 -0.69
N PRO A 127 -4.94 -3.41 0.06
CA PRO A 127 -6.26 -3.77 -0.45
C PRO A 127 -6.73 -2.81 -1.56
N GLU A 128 -7.70 -3.26 -2.34
CA GLU A 128 -8.37 -2.38 -3.31
C GLU A 128 -9.30 -1.38 -2.63
N VAL A 129 -9.52 -0.24 -3.29
CA VAL A 129 -10.51 0.75 -2.85
C VAL A 129 -11.91 0.14 -2.97
N ASN A 130 -12.70 0.25 -1.90
CA ASN A 130 -14.10 -0.18 -1.86
C ASN A 130 -15.04 0.85 -1.22
N ASP A 131 -14.53 2.01 -0.79
CA ASP A 131 -15.30 3.19 -0.39
C ASP A 131 -14.74 4.39 -1.16
N GLN A 132 -15.14 4.51 -2.42
CA GLN A 132 -14.51 5.46 -3.34
C GLN A 132 -14.79 6.92 -2.96
N ASP A 133 -15.97 7.20 -2.41
CA ASP A 133 -16.42 8.55 -2.07
C ASP A 133 -16.23 8.89 -0.57
N GLY A 134 -15.78 7.93 0.24
CA GLY A 134 -15.50 8.11 1.66
C GLY A 134 -16.78 8.29 2.48
N ASN A 135 -17.89 7.70 2.04
CA ASN A 135 -19.18 7.85 2.69
C ASN A 135 -19.39 6.88 3.87
N GLY A 136 -18.42 5.98 4.13
CA GLY A 136 -18.47 5.00 5.21
C GLY A 136 -19.35 3.79 4.90
N ARG A 137 -19.62 3.55 3.60
CA ARG A 137 -20.34 2.39 3.09
C ARG A 137 -19.62 1.88 1.86
N ALA A 138 -19.56 0.56 1.74
CA ALA A 138 -18.92 -0.07 0.60
C ALA A 138 -19.69 0.23 -0.69
N ASP A 139 -18.96 0.51 -1.77
CA ASP A 139 -19.49 0.88 -3.08
C ASP A 139 -20.45 -0.19 -3.63
N ASP A 140 -20.20 -1.48 -3.34
CA ASP A 140 -21.06 -2.59 -3.76
C ASP A 140 -22.45 -2.55 -3.11
N LEU A 141 -22.52 -2.14 -1.83
CA LEU A 141 -23.77 -1.92 -1.13
C LEU A 141 -24.51 -0.69 -1.66
N ASP A 142 -23.79 0.36 -2.07
CA ASP A 142 -24.40 1.52 -2.70
C ASP A 142 -25.00 1.19 -4.07
N VAL A 143 -24.27 0.43 -4.88
CA VAL A 143 -24.78 -0.10 -6.16
C VAL A 143 -26.02 -0.95 -5.95
N ALA A 144 -26.01 -1.84 -4.96
CA ALA A 144 -27.17 -2.67 -4.65
C ALA A 144 -28.40 -1.83 -4.25
N ALA A 145 -28.21 -0.77 -3.47
CA ALA A 145 -29.29 0.13 -3.08
C ALA A 145 -29.83 0.94 -4.26
N ALA A 146 -28.95 1.47 -5.11
CA ALA A 146 -29.35 2.20 -6.31
C ALA A 146 -30.11 1.29 -7.30
N THR A 147 -29.64 0.05 -7.48
CA THR A 147 -30.33 -0.96 -8.30
C THR A 147 -31.73 -1.24 -7.77
N ALA A 148 -31.88 -1.49 -6.47
CA ALA A 148 -33.18 -1.74 -5.86
C ALA A 148 -34.15 -0.54 -6.01
N ALA A 149 -33.63 0.69 -5.90
CA ALA A 149 -34.44 1.89 -6.12
C ALA A 149 -34.90 2.01 -7.57
N VAL A 150 -34.04 1.69 -8.54
CA VAL A 150 -34.39 1.66 -9.97
C VAL A 150 -35.45 0.59 -10.25
N GLU A 151 -35.28 -0.63 -9.74
CA GLU A 151 -36.27 -1.71 -9.89
C GLU A 151 -37.64 -1.32 -9.29
N ALA A 152 -37.66 -0.67 -8.13
CA ALA A 152 -38.89 -0.16 -7.52
C ALA A 152 -39.58 0.92 -8.37
N ALA A 153 -38.81 1.84 -8.95
CA ALA A 153 -39.33 2.86 -9.85
C ALA A 153 -39.88 2.24 -11.16
N GLU A 154 -39.20 1.24 -11.73
CA GLU A 154 -39.66 0.49 -12.89
C GLU A 154 -40.96 -0.27 -12.61
N ALA A 155 -41.05 -0.96 -11.47
CA ALA A 155 -42.26 -1.66 -11.06
C ALA A 155 -43.44 -0.70 -10.87
N ALA A 156 -43.22 0.47 -10.26
CA ALA A 156 -44.26 1.47 -10.04
C ALA A 156 -44.78 2.09 -11.35
N ASP A 157 -43.90 2.34 -12.32
CA ASP A 157 -44.29 2.84 -13.64
C ASP A 157 -45.02 1.79 -14.47
N GLN A 158 -44.56 0.53 -14.42
CA GLN A 158 -45.29 -0.56 -15.05
C GLN A 158 -46.69 -0.71 -14.44
N ALA A 159 -46.81 -0.66 -13.11
CA ALA A 159 -48.10 -0.69 -12.43
C ALA A 159 -48.99 0.50 -12.83
N ALA A 160 -48.44 1.71 -13.00
CA ALA A 160 -49.18 2.87 -13.47
C ALA A 160 -49.67 2.71 -14.92
N LYS A 161 -48.86 2.12 -15.80
CA LYS A 161 -49.23 1.80 -17.19
C LYS A 161 -50.31 0.73 -17.28
N ASP A 162 -50.18 -0.34 -16.50
CA ASP A 162 -51.16 -1.42 -16.44
C ASP A 162 -52.50 -0.89 -15.92
N LYS A 163 -52.46 -0.04 -14.89
CA LYS A 163 -53.66 0.61 -14.35
C LYS A 163 -54.31 1.57 -15.33
N LEU A 164 -53.52 2.29 -16.13
CA LEU A 164 -54.04 3.11 -17.23
C LEU A 164 -54.73 2.24 -18.29
N ALA A 165 -54.15 1.10 -18.66
CA ALA A 165 -54.75 0.19 -19.64
C ALA A 165 -56.05 -0.44 -19.11
N GLU A 166 -56.09 -0.81 -17.83
CA GLU A 166 -57.28 -1.35 -17.16
C GLU A 166 -58.42 -0.32 -17.10
N LEU A 167 -58.13 0.87 -16.55
CA LEU A 167 -59.15 1.90 -16.31
C LEU A 167 -59.60 2.61 -17.59
N ASN A 168 -58.81 2.59 -18.66
CA ASN A 168 -59.18 3.18 -19.95
C ASN A 168 -59.67 2.13 -20.97
N ALA A 169 -60.00 0.91 -20.53
CA ALA A 169 -60.36 -0.19 -21.43
C ALA A 169 -61.63 0.08 -22.25
N ASP A 170 -62.59 0.82 -21.71
CA ASP A 170 -63.83 1.23 -22.38
C ASP A 170 -63.73 2.62 -23.05
N ASN A 171 -62.56 3.25 -22.99
CA ASN A 171 -62.27 4.63 -23.44
C ASN A 171 -63.05 5.72 -22.69
N LEU A 172 -63.56 5.43 -21.50
CA LEU A 172 -64.16 6.41 -20.60
C LEU A 172 -63.32 6.49 -19.33
N ILE A 173 -63.17 7.70 -18.78
CA ILE A 173 -62.47 7.92 -17.50
C ILE A 173 -63.40 8.69 -16.58
N THR A 174 -63.76 8.07 -15.47
CA THR A 174 -64.52 8.69 -14.39
C THR A 174 -63.61 9.54 -13.49
N PRO A 175 -64.17 10.47 -12.69
CA PRO A 175 -63.39 11.23 -11.72
C PRO A 175 -62.63 10.37 -10.71
N GLU A 176 -63.21 9.22 -10.31
CA GLU A 176 -62.58 8.28 -9.37
C GLU A 176 -61.39 7.56 -10.02
N GLU A 177 -61.52 7.09 -11.25
CA GLU A 177 -60.43 6.46 -12.01
C GLU A 177 -59.30 7.45 -12.28
N LYS A 178 -59.64 8.70 -12.64
CA LYS A 178 -58.65 9.78 -12.77
C LYS A 178 -57.86 9.99 -11.48
N ALA A 179 -58.52 9.99 -10.32
CA ALA A 179 -57.84 10.12 -9.03
C ALA A 179 -56.90 8.94 -8.75
N GLN A 180 -57.28 7.71 -9.13
CA GLN A 180 -56.42 6.53 -9.00
C GLN A 180 -55.18 6.60 -9.91
N LEU A 181 -55.35 7.06 -11.16
CA LEU A 181 -54.24 7.26 -12.10
C LEU A 181 -53.29 8.38 -11.64
N GLU A 182 -53.83 9.47 -11.10
CA GLU A 182 -53.02 10.55 -10.51
C GLU A 182 -52.20 10.05 -9.32
N ALA A 183 -52.79 9.23 -8.44
CA ALA A 183 -52.07 8.62 -7.31
C ALA A 183 -50.98 7.64 -7.78
N ALA A 184 -51.27 6.78 -8.76
CA ALA A 184 -50.28 5.84 -9.32
C ALA A 184 -49.12 6.59 -9.99
N LYS A 185 -49.44 7.65 -10.76
CA LYS A 185 -48.45 8.53 -11.37
C LYS A 185 -47.58 9.22 -10.32
N GLN A 186 -48.18 9.75 -9.26
CA GLN A 186 -47.44 10.42 -8.19
C GLN A 186 -46.45 9.45 -7.50
N ASN A 187 -46.90 8.23 -7.20
CA ASN A 187 -46.03 7.20 -6.62
C ASN A 187 -44.85 6.85 -7.55
N ALA A 188 -45.11 6.66 -8.85
CA ALA A 188 -44.06 6.39 -9.83
C ALA A 188 -43.08 7.57 -10.00
N ASP A 189 -43.59 8.81 -10.02
CA ASP A 189 -42.75 10.01 -10.08
C ASP A 189 -41.86 10.16 -8.82
N THR A 190 -42.40 9.89 -7.62
CA THR A 190 -41.62 9.90 -6.37
C THR A 190 -40.52 8.84 -6.36
N LEU A 191 -40.84 7.58 -6.65
CA LEU A 191 -39.84 6.51 -6.68
C LEU A 191 -38.77 6.75 -7.74
N LYS A 192 -39.14 7.36 -8.87
CA LYS A 192 -38.17 7.78 -9.89
C LYS A 192 -37.20 8.84 -9.37
N GLU A 193 -37.68 9.82 -8.60
CA GLU A 193 -36.82 10.83 -8.00
C GLU A 193 -35.85 10.20 -7.00
N GLU A 194 -36.33 9.28 -6.15
CA GLU A 194 -35.50 8.52 -5.20
C GLU A 194 -34.43 7.69 -5.93
N ALA A 195 -34.82 6.95 -6.97
CA ALA A 195 -33.89 6.18 -7.80
C ALA A 195 -32.84 7.08 -8.47
N ASN A 196 -33.25 8.24 -8.97
CA ASN A 196 -32.32 9.20 -9.58
C ASN A 196 -31.32 9.74 -8.56
N SER A 197 -31.77 10.09 -7.35
CA SER A 197 -30.87 10.50 -6.28
C SER A 197 -29.89 9.40 -5.89
N ALA A 198 -30.34 8.15 -5.79
CA ALA A 198 -29.48 7.01 -5.48
C ALA A 198 -28.41 6.76 -6.56
N VAL A 199 -28.80 6.78 -7.84
CA VAL A 199 -27.85 6.60 -8.97
C VAL A 199 -26.86 7.77 -9.04
N GLN A 200 -27.29 9.00 -8.77
CA GLN A 200 -26.40 10.16 -8.78
C GLN A 200 -25.39 10.14 -7.63
N ALA A 201 -25.76 9.55 -6.50
CA ALA A 201 -24.89 9.42 -5.33
C ALA A 201 -23.78 8.39 -5.53
N LEU A 202 -23.93 7.42 -6.45
CA LEU A 202 -22.88 6.45 -6.74
C LEU A 202 -21.56 7.14 -7.18
N PRO A 203 -20.39 6.62 -6.81
CA PRO A 203 -19.11 7.12 -7.33
C PRO A 203 -19.02 6.99 -8.85
N ASP A 204 -18.38 7.96 -9.52
CA ASP A 204 -18.24 7.95 -10.99
C ASP A 204 -17.38 6.79 -11.53
N THR A 205 -16.56 6.18 -10.67
CA THR A 205 -15.69 5.04 -11.04
C THR A 205 -16.43 3.71 -11.06
N VAL A 206 -17.65 3.66 -10.52
CA VAL A 206 -18.51 2.47 -10.54
C VAL A 206 -19.09 2.29 -11.94
N ALA A 207 -18.73 1.19 -12.61
CA ALA A 207 -19.14 0.92 -13.99
C ALA A 207 -20.67 0.85 -14.14
N GLU A 208 -21.34 0.27 -13.15
CA GLU A 208 -22.79 0.08 -13.06
C GLU A 208 -23.55 1.41 -13.05
N LYS A 209 -22.92 2.49 -12.59
CA LYS A 209 -23.51 3.84 -12.64
C LYS A 209 -23.84 4.24 -14.08
N GLY A 210 -22.98 3.88 -15.04
CA GLY A 210 -23.21 4.13 -16.47
C GLY A 210 -24.41 3.35 -17.02
N ASP A 211 -24.52 2.07 -16.67
CA ASP A 211 -25.62 1.21 -17.11
C ASP A 211 -26.97 1.70 -16.54
N LEU A 212 -27.01 2.07 -15.26
CA LEU A 212 -28.20 2.61 -14.61
C LEU A 212 -28.61 3.97 -15.22
N GLN A 213 -27.64 4.80 -15.64
CA GLN A 213 -27.93 6.05 -16.35
C GLN A 213 -28.53 5.82 -17.76
N ILE A 214 -28.11 4.77 -18.47
CA ILE A 214 -28.67 4.42 -19.79
C ILE A 214 -30.15 4.03 -19.67
N VAL A 215 -30.52 3.23 -18.66
CA VAL A 215 -31.92 2.90 -18.36
C VAL A 215 -32.74 4.18 -18.16
N TRP A 216 -32.16 5.15 -17.46
CA TRP A 216 -32.77 6.46 -17.22
C TRP A 216 -33.00 7.28 -18.50
N MET A 217 -32.05 7.21 -19.44
CA MET A 217 -32.14 7.85 -20.75
C MET A 217 -33.30 7.28 -21.58
N HIS A 218 -33.56 5.97 -21.49
CA HIS A 218 -34.73 5.35 -22.12
C HIS A 218 -36.06 5.85 -21.56
N TRP A 219 -36.13 6.01 -20.23
CA TRP A 219 -37.31 6.51 -19.54
C TRP A 219 -37.64 7.98 -19.84
N THR A 220 -36.62 8.82 -20.01
CA THR A 220 -36.81 10.24 -20.38
C THR A 220 -37.30 10.38 -21.82
N VAL A 221 -36.81 9.57 -22.76
CA VAL A 221 -37.27 9.54 -24.15
C VAL A 221 -38.72 9.06 -24.25
N SER A 222 -39.14 8.11 -23.41
CA SER A 222 -40.52 7.60 -23.43
C SER A 222 -41.57 8.63 -22.98
N ARG A 223 -41.20 9.66 -22.19
CA ARG A 223 -42.08 10.81 -21.87
C ARG A 223 -42.32 11.76 -23.05
N TYR A 224 -41.44 11.77 -24.07
CA TYR A 224 -41.49 12.69 -25.21
C TYR A 224 -42.11 12.09 -26.47
N ARG A 225 -42.46 10.80 -26.48
CA ARG A 225 -43.35 10.25 -27.51
C ARG A 225 -44.80 10.61 -27.18
N LYS A 226 -45.19 11.82 -27.56
CA LYS A 226 -46.58 12.20 -27.85
C LYS A 226 -46.86 11.99 -29.33
#